data_AF-A0AAD2J4P4-F1
#
_entry.id   AF-A0AAD2J4P4-F1
#
_cell.length_a   1.000
_cell.length_b   1.000
_cell.length_c   1.000
_cell.angle_alpha   90.00
_cell.angle_beta   90.00
_cell.angle_gamma   90.00
#
_symmetry.space_group_name_H-M   'P 1'
#
loop_
_entity.id
_entity.type
_entity.pdbx_description
1 polymer ?
#
loop_
_entity_poly.entity_id
_entity_poly.type
_entity_poly.pdbx_seq_one_letter_code
_entity_poly.pdbx_strand_id
1 'polypeptide(L)'
;MFDSADKVLDQICNQPYFGAGAFNPEKRGEKEPPGLPTPESKRQFIVDYGPVLDILDRHSAARTTYNLIGLYGFLADGDPGAIFDRMAALLLGAGVQDGYHHEQLGSEGLVKLVRRYLADHRRIFDDAQRRAKLIEILELFSGVGWPEALRLMFELPDLLR
;
A
#
# COMPACT_ATOMS: atom_id res chain seq x y z
N MET A 1 -4.91 25.01 -8.16
CA MET A 1 -6.19 25.48 -7.60
C MET A 1 -6.91 24.33 -6.91
N PHE A 2 -6.32 23.67 -5.89
CA PHE A 2 -6.99 22.71 -4.99
C PHE A 2 -6.23 22.53 -3.66
N ASP A 3 -5.45 23.54 -3.24
CA ASP A 3 -4.55 23.45 -2.08
C ASP A 3 -5.29 23.16 -0.76
N SER A 4 -6.57 23.55 -0.67
CA SER A 4 -7.44 23.24 0.47
C SER A 4 -7.99 21.82 0.43
N ALA A 5 -8.26 21.26 -0.75
CA ALA A 5 -8.75 19.90 -0.90
C ALA A 5 -7.63 18.88 -0.64
N ASP A 6 -6.41 19.17 -1.11
CA ASP A 6 -5.22 18.35 -0.83
C ASP A 6 -4.86 18.35 0.66
N LYS A 7 -5.03 19.48 1.36
CA LYS A 7 -4.85 19.57 2.81
C LYS A 7 -5.91 18.77 3.58
N VAL A 8 -7.15 18.78 3.10
CA VAL A 8 -8.25 18.00 3.69
C VAL A 8 -8.04 16.51 3.42
N LEU A 9 -7.60 16.12 2.24
CA LEU A 9 -7.22 14.74 1.93
C LEU A 9 -6.00 14.29 2.72
N ASP A 10 -4.97 15.13 2.87
CA ASP A 10 -3.83 14.85 3.75
C ASP A 10 -4.28 14.71 5.22
N GLN A 11 -5.21 15.54 5.70
CA GLN A 11 -5.77 15.38 7.05
C GLN A 11 -6.63 14.13 7.19
N ILE A 12 -7.43 13.77 6.17
CA ILE A 12 -8.25 12.56 6.12
C ILE A 12 -7.38 11.31 5.96
N CYS A 13 -6.18 11.38 5.38
CA CYS A 13 -5.22 10.27 5.34
C CYS A 13 -4.40 10.16 6.64
N ASN A 14 -4.08 11.30 7.26
CA ASN A 14 -3.39 11.34 8.54
C ASN A 14 -4.27 10.83 9.69
N GLN A 15 -5.57 11.11 9.68
CA GLN A 15 -6.49 10.70 10.76
C GLN A 15 -6.59 9.16 10.93
N PRO A 16 -6.71 8.33 9.87
CA PRO A 16 -6.57 6.89 9.95
C PRO A 16 -5.15 6.46 10.29
N TYR A 17 -4.11 7.14 9.79
CA TYR A 17 -2.72 6.80 10.12
C TYR A 17 -2.41 6.94 11.62
N PHE A 18 -2.81 8.06 12.24
CA PHE A 18 -2.69 8.30 13.67
C PHE A 18 -3.73 7.52 14.48
N GLY A 19 -4.98 7.48 14.01
CA GLY A 19 -6.09 6.80 14.66
C GLY A 19 -6.01 5.27 14.59
N ALA A 20 -5.24 4.72 13.65
CA ALA A 20 -4.92 3.30 13.58
C ALA A 20 -3.64 2.92 14.36
N GLY A 21 -2.95 3.89 14.96
CA GLY A 21 -1.80 3.66 15.86
C GLY A 21 -0.45 3.50 15.15
N ALA A 22 -0.32 3.91 13.87
CA ALA A 22 0.93 3.76 13.12
C ALA A 22 2.05 4.73 13.55
N PHE A 23 1.71 5.76 14.35
CA PHE A 23 2.68 6.68 14.95
C PHE A 23 2.76 6.43 16.46
N ASN A 24 3.94 6.10 16.96
CA ASN A 24 4.18 5.78 18.37
C ASN A 24 5.20 6.74 18.98
N PRO A 25 4.78 7.90 19.53
CA PRO A 25 5.65 8.72 20.36
C PRO A 25 5.59 8.11 21.77
N GLU A 26 6.57 7.25 22.06
CA GLU A 26 6.97 6.76 23.39
C GLU A 26 5.88 6.66 24.48
N LYS A 27 5.44 5.42 24.73
CA LYS A 27 4.98 4.87 26.02
C LYS A 27 4.41 5.88 27.03
N ARG A 28 3.08 6.01 27.08
CA ARG A 28 2.39 6.48 28.30
C ARG A 28 1.06 5.78 28.53
N GLY A 29 1.06 4.86 29.50
CA GLY A 29 -0.13 4.46 30.25
C GLY A 29 -1.02 3.42 29.57
N GLU A 30 -1.22 2.32 30.27
CA GLU A 30 -2.18 1.24 30.00
C GLU A 30 -3.56 1.75 29.53
N LYS A 31 -3.83 1.55 28.24
CA LYS A 31 -5.12 1.35 27.57
C LYS A 31 -4.76 0.88 26.15
N GLU A 32 -5.54 -0.04 25.57
CA GLU A 32 -5.33 -0.51 24.19
C GLU A 32 -5.02 0.69 23.29
N PRO A 33 -3.92 0.66 22.51
CA PRO A 33 -3.53 1.83 21.73
C PRO A 33 -4.70 2.21 20.81
N PRO A 34 -5.10 3.50 20.74
CA PRO A 34 -6.11 3.93 19.78
C PRO A 34 -5.66 3.48 18.39
N GLY A 35 -6.45 2.63 17.74
CA GLY A 35 -5.91 1.85 16.64
C GLY A 35 -6.89 0.95 15.90
N LEU A 36 -6.41 0.36 14.79
CA LEU A 36 -6.89 -0.93 14.27
C LEU A 36 -5.86 -2.00 14.69
N PRO A 37 -5.81 -2.40 15.98
CA PRO A 37 -4.70 -3.16 16.53
C PRO A 37 -4.68 -4.61 16.05
N THR A 38 -5.82 -5.12 15.57
CA THR A 38 -5.99 -6.54 15.21
C THR A 38 -6.29 -6.71 13.73
N PRO A 39 -5.93 -7.86 13.12
CA PRO A 39 -6.38 -8.24 11.78
C PRO A 39 -7.89 -8.08 11.60
N GLU A 40 -8.70 -8.45 12.59
CA GLU A 40 -10.16 -8.38 12.54
C GLU A 40 -10.66 -6.94 12.48
N SER A 41 -10.09 -6.03 13.28
CA SER A 41 -10.46 -4.60 13.22
C SER A 41 -10.06 -3.98 11.89
N LYS A 42 -8.88 -4.32 11.35
CA LYS A 42 -8.46 -3.91 10.00
C LYS A 42 -9.41 -4.42 8.93
N ARG A 43 -9.82 -5.70 9.01
CA ARG A 43 -10.81 -6.30 8.10
C ARG A 43 -12.14 -5.56 8.16
N GLN A 44 -12.64 -5.26 9.36
CA GLN A 44 -13.88 -4.52 9.53
C GLN A 44 -13.78 -3.10 8.94
N PHE A 45 -12.66 -2.41 9.14
CA PHE A 45 -12.41 -1.12 8.52
C PHE A 45 -12.44 -1.19 6.98
N ILE A 46 -11.80 -2.21 6.39
CA ILE A 46 -11.81 -2.41 4.92
C ILE A 46 -13.24 -2.57 4.41
N VAL A 47 -14.08 -3.30 5.13
CA VAL A 47 -15.50 -3.51 4.77
C VAL A 47 -16.30 -2.21 4.93
N ASP A 48 -16.21 -1.56 6.08
CA ASP A 48 -17.04 -0.39 6.43
C ASP A 48 -16.68 0.84 5.59
N TYR A 49 -15.39 1.02 5.29
CA TYR A 49 -14.87 2.16 4.55
C TYR A 49 -14.57 1.85 3.07
N GLY A 50 -14.94 0.67 2.57
CA GLY A 50 -14.74 0.26 1.18
C GLY A 50 -15.12 1.34 0.15
N PRO A 51 -16.32 1.97 0.24
CA PRO A 51 -16.71 3.03 -0.69
C PRO A 51 -15.80 4.27 -0.66
N VAL A 52 -15.23 4.60 0.52
CA VAL A 52 -14.29 5.72 0.66
C VAL A 52 -12.95 5.35 0.01
N LEU A 53 -12.46 4.13 0.25
CA LEU A 53 -11.26 3.62 -0.40
C LEU A 53 -11.41 3.63 -1.93
N ASP A 54 -12.57 3.26 -2.45
CA ASP A 54 -12.86 3.31 -3.90
C ASP A 54 -12.83 4.73 -4.48
N ILE A 55 -13.18 5.75 -3.68
CA ILE A 55 -13.07 7.16 -4.10
C ILE A 55 -11.60 7.57 -4.10
N LEU A 56 -10.85 7.21 -3.06
CA LEU A 56 -9.43 7.51 -2.95
C LEU A 56 -8.62 6.86 -4.09
N ASP A 57 -8.90 5.59 -4.40
CA ASP A 57 -8.26 4.85 -5.51
C ASP A 57 -8.46 5.52 -6.88
N ARG A 58 -9.58 6.25 -7.07
CA ARG A 58 -9.94 6.88 -8.35
C ARG A 58 -9.42 8.30 -8.51
N HIS A 59 -9.13 8.99 -7.41
CA HIS A 59 -8.87 10.44 -7.41
C HIS A 59 -7.54 10.83 -6.76
N SER A 60 -6.72 9.87 -6.32
CA SER A 60 -5.41 10.16 -5.74
C SER A 60 -4.46 10.75 -6.80
N ALA A 61 -3.84 11.90 -6.47
CA ALA A 61 -2.68 12.41 -7.19
C ALA A 61 -1.37 11.73 -6.71
N ALA A 62 -0.26 11.84 -7.46
CA ALA A 62 1.06 11.29 -7.11
C ALA A 62 1.44 11.33 -5.61
N ARG A 63 1.26 12.50 -4.97
CA ARG A 63 1.60 12.69 -3.54
C ARG A 63 0.69 11.90 -2.61
N THR A 64 -0.59 11.78 -2.96
CA THR A 64 -1.58 11.01 -2.22
C THR A 64 -1.37 9.51 -2.39
N THR A 65 -0.85 9.07 -3.54
CA THR A 65 -0.52 7.66 -3.83
C THR A 65 0.45 7.09 -2.80
N TYR A 66 1.51 7.83 -2.42
CA TYR A 66 2.45 7.37 -1.40
C TYR A 66 1.77 7.10 -0.05
N ASN A 67 0.95 8.05 0.42
CA ASN A 67 0.24 7.91 1.68
C ASN A 67 -0.78 6.77 1.64
N LEU A 68 -1.45 6.60 0.50
CA LEU A 68 -2.44 5.54 0.29
C LEU A 68 -1.78 4.15 0.25
N ILE A 69 -0.61 4.01 -0.37
CA ILE A 69 0.21 2.79 -0.29
C ILE A 69 0.62 2.50 1.17
N GLY A 70 0.97 3.53 1.94
CA GLY A 70 1.25 3.40 3.38
C GLY A 70 0.04 2.86 4.16
N LEU A 71 -1.15 3.43 3.92
CA LEU A 71 -2.41 2.99 4.53
C LEU A 71 -2.72 1.53 4.15
N TYR A 72 -2.59 1.18 2.88
CA TYR A 72 -2.79 -0.19 2.41
C TYR A 72 -1.78 -1.16 3.01
N GLY A 73 -0.50 -0.80 3.07
CA GLY A 73 0.50 -1.57 3.80
C GLY A 73 0.09 -1.82 5.25
N PHE A 74 -0.50 -0.83 5.93
CA PHE A 74 -1.00 -1.01 7.30
C PHE A 74 -2.22 -1.94 7.38
N LEU A 75 -3.18 -1.83 6.44
CA LEU A 75 -4.41 -2.63 6.40
C LEU A 75 -4.23 -4.06 5.92
N ALA A 76 -3.09 -4.38 5.30
CA ALA A 76 -2.81 -5.68 4.67
C ALA A 76 -3.11 -6.89 5.58
N ASP A 77 -2.87 -6.80 6.89
CA ASP A 77 -3.08 -7.94 7.79
C ASP A 77 -4.56 -8.31 7.96
N GLY A 78 -5.51 -7.42 7.63
CA GLY A 78 -6.95 -7.70 7.74
C GLY A 78 -7.53 -8.43 6.53
N ASP A 79 -7.03 -8.10 5.33
CA ASP A 79 -7.33 -8.84 4.10
C ASP A 79 -6.20 -8.63 3.07
N PRO A 80 -5.15 -9.46 3.10
CA PRO A 80 -3.95 -9.21 2.29
C PRO A 80 -4.25 -9.36 0.80
N GLY A 81 -5.19 -10.22 0.41
CA GLY A 81 -5.60 -10.39 -0.98
C GLY A 81 -6.29 -9.14 -1.52
N ALA A 82 -7.33 -8.66 -0.82
CA ALA A 82 -8.10 -7.49 -1.24
C ALA A 82 -7.24 -6.22 -1.27
N ILE A 83 -6.37 -6.05 -0.28
CA ILE A 83 -5.46 -4.89 -0.22
C ILE A 83 -4.40 -4.96 -1.32
N PHE A 84 -3.82 -6.12 -1.61
CA PHE A 84 -2.92 -6.27 -2.74
C PHE A 84 -3.61 -5.90 -4.06
N ASP A 85 -4.85 -6.36 -4.26
CA ASP A 85 -5.60 -6.05 -5.47
C ASP A 85 -5.85 -4.54 -5.64
N ARG A 86 -6.17 -3.83 -4.55
CA ARG A 86 -6.30 -2.35 -4.56
C ARG A 86 -4.97 -1.66 -4.88
N MET A 87 -3.88 -2.04 -4.22
CA MET A 87 -2.56 -1.47 -4.47
C MET A 87 -2.11 -1.70 -5.91
N ALA A 88 -2.34 -2.90 -6.46
CA ALA A 88 -1.99 -3.20 -7.83
C ALA A 88 -2.78 -2.33 -8.82
N ALA A 89 -4.10 -2.18 -8.61
CA ALA A 89 -4.93 -1.30 -9.43
C ALA A 89 -4.47 0.17 -9.35
N LEU A 90 -4.08 0.63 -8.17
CA LEU A 90 -3.57 1.98 -7.95
C LEU A 90 -2.23 2.21 -8.67
N LEU A 91 -1.26 1.29 -8.50
CA LEU A 91 0.08 1.40 -9.05
C LEU A 91 0.12 1.26 -10.57
N LEU A 92 -0.68 0.36 -11.14
CA LEU A 92 -0.77 0.11 -12.59
C LEU A 92 -1.75 1.06 -13.28
N GLY A 93 -2.61 1.74 -12.53
CA GLY A 93 -3.58 2.72 -13.02
C GLY A 93 -3.10 4.15 -12.82
N ALA A 94 -3.69 4.86 -11.85
CA ALA A 94 -3.42 6.27 -11.59
C ALA A 94 -1.93 6.55 -11.30
N GLY A 95 -1.23 5.63 -10.62
CA GLY A 95 0.20 5.75 -10.34
C GLY A 95 1.09 5.81 -11.59
N VAL A 96 0.68 5.18 -12.69
CA VAL A 96 1.38 5.30 -13.98
C VAL A 96 1.15 6.68 -14.58
N GLN A 97 -0.10 7.14 -14.61
CA GLN A 97 -0.49 8.44 -15.21
C GLN A 97 0.21 9.61 -14.53
N ASP A 98 0.38 9.50 -13.22
CA ASP A 98 0.97 10.56 -12.39
C ASP A 98 2.49 10.44 -12.25
N GLY A 99 3.12 9.46 -12.89
CA GLY A 99 4.58 9.29 -12.87
C GLY A 99 5.13 8.80 -11.53
N TYR A 100 4.32 8.22 -10.65
CA TYR A 100 4.73 7.75 -9.32
C TYR A 100 5.91 6.78 -9.36
N HIS A 101 5.98 5.95 -10.39
CA HIS A 101 7.07 5.00 -10.62
C HIS A 101 8.42 5.68 -10.91
N HIS A 102 8.46 6.97 -11.25
CA HIS A 102 9.70 7.75 -11.38
C HIS A 102 10.20 8.36 -10.07
N GLU A 103 9.37 8.37 -9.02
CA GLU A 103 9.70 8.99 -7.73
C GLU A 103 10.48 8.02 -6.83
N GLN A 104 11.55 8.51 -6.19
CA GLN A 104 12.36 7.69 -5.26
C GLN A 104 11.54 7.15 -4.08
N LEU A 105 10.61 7.95 -3.55
CA LEU A 105 9.70 7.50 -2.49
C LEU A 105 8.79 6.36 -2.95
N GLY A 106 8.45 6.31 -4.24
CA GLY A 106 7.67 5.25 -4.83
C GLY A 106 8.42 3.92 -4.88
N SER A 107 9.68 3.94 -5.29
CA SER A 107 10.50 2.72 -5.39
C SER A 107 10.83 2.13 -4.02
N GLU A 108 11.20 2.98 -3.05
CA GLU A 108 11.46 2.53 -1.67
C GLU A 108 10.19 1.96 -1.02
N GLY A 109 9.05 2.64 -1.20
CA GLY A 109 7.75 2.18 -0.72
C GLY A 109 7.33 0.84 -1.30
N LEU A 110 7.48 0.67 -2.63
CA LEU A 110 7.16 -0.58 -3.32
C LEU A 110 8.03 -1.75 -2.83
N VAL A 111 9.35 -1.56 -2.75
CA VAL A 111 10.27 -2.64 -2.36
C VAL A 111 9.95 -3.13 -0.95
N LYS A 112 9.72 -2.20 -0.02
CA LYS A 112 9.35 -2.52 1.36
C LYS A 112 8.03 -3.29 1.42
N LEU A 113 7.05 -2.86 0.62
CA LEU A 113 5.74 -3.51 0.53
C LEU A 113 5.86 -4.94 -0.02
N VAL A 114 6.51 -5.12 -1.17
CA VAL A 114 6.68 -6.44 -1.80
C VAL A 114 7.39 -7.41 -0.87
N ARG A 115 8.49 -6.97 -0.23
CA ARG A 115 9.22 -7.82 0.75
C ARG A 115 8.33 -8.24 1.92
N ARG A 116 7.51 -7.32 2.46
CA ARG A 116 6.56 -7.65 3.52
C ARG A 116 5.53 -8.67 3.05
N TYR A 117 4.97 -8.50 1.86
CA TYR A 117 3.99 -9.44 1.31
C TYR A 117 4.58 -10.83 1.06
N LEU A 118 5.81 -10.91 0.57
CA LEU A 118 6.50 -12.19 0.39
C LEU A 118 6.86 -12.87 1.71
N ALA A 119 7.12 -12.10 2.78
CA ALA A 119 7.42 -12.63 4.11
C ALA A 119 6.17 -13.10 4.85
N ASP A 120 5.14 -12.24 4.93
CA ASP A 120 4.01 -12.44 5.83
C ASP A 120 2.77 -13.02 5.12
N HIS A 121 2.63 -12.77 3.82
CA HIS A 121 1.39 -12.98 3.07
C HIS A 121 1.59 -13.76 1.77
N ARG A 122 2.69 -14.53 1.64
CA ARG A 122 3.12 -15.17 0.38
C ARG A 122 2.02 -15.96 -0.33
N ARG A 123 1.18 -16.65 0.43
CA ARG A 123 0.11 -17.52 -0.08
C ARG A 123 -0.90 -16.81 -0.98
N ILE A 124 -1.03 -15.48 -0.89
CA ILE A 124 -1.92 -14.76 -1.82
C ILE A 124 -1.44 -14.87 -3.28
N PHE A 125 -0.13 -15.12 -3.50
CA PHE A 125 0.47 -15.27 -4.83
C PHE A 125 0.40 -16.71 -5.36
N ASP A 126 -0.24 -17.63 -4.66
CA ASP A 126 -0.68 -18.91 -5.24
C ASP A 126 -1.77 -18.67 -6.31
N ASP A 127 -2.50 -17.56 -6.18
CA ASP A 127 -3.35 -17.01 -7.23
C ASP A 127 -2.50 -16.48 -8.39
N ALA A 128 -2.71 -17.06 -9.57
CA ALA A 128 -1.96 -16.72 -10.77
C ALA A 128 -2.19 -15.26 -11.24
N GLN A 129 -3.38 -14.69 -11.01
CA GLN A 129 -3.66 -13.31 -11.37
C GLN A 129 -2.91 -12.34 -10.47
N ARG A 130 -2.88 -12.59 -9.16
CA ARG A 130 -2.10 -11.75 -8.22
C ARG A 130 -0.60 -11.86 -8.49
N ARG A 131 -0.12 -13.06 -8.83
CA ARG A 131 1.28 -13.26 -9.23
C ARG A 131 1.62 -12.48 -10.50
N ALA A 132 0.74 -12.51 -11.51
CA ALA A 132 0.94 -11.74 -12.75
C ALA A 132 1.00 -10.23 -12.46
N LYS A 133 0.08 -9.69 -11.64
CA LYS A 133 0.11 -8.28 -11.23
C LYS A 133 1.38 -7.90 -10.49
N LEU A 134 1.90 -8.79 -9.62
CA LEU A 134 3.16 -8.54 -8.91
C LEU A 134 4.33 -8.40 -9.90
N ILE A 135 4.40 -9.29 -10.90
CA ILE A 135 5.42 -9.23 -11.95
C ILE A 135 5.28 -7.94 -12.75
N GLU A 136 4.07 -7.59 -13.18
CA GLU A 136 3.80 -6.37 -13.95
C GLU A 136 4.22 -5.09 -13.19
N ILE A 137 3.97 -5.02 -11.88
CA ILE A 137 4.42 -3.90 -11.04
C ILE A 137 5.96 -3.85 -10.96
N LEU A 138 6.62 -5.00 -10.77
CA LEU A 138 8.09 -5.04 -10.72
C LEU A 138 8.71 -4.66 -12.07
N GLU A 139 8.11 -5.10 -13.17
CA GLU A 139 8.51 -4.73 -14.53
C GLU A 139 8.39 -3.22 -14.74
N LEU A 140 7.26 -2.61 -14.37
CA LEU A 140 7.04 -1.17 -14.46
C LEU A 140 8.16 -0.36 -13.76
N PHE A 141 8.51 -0.73 -12.53
CA PHE A 141 9.54 -0.03 -11.77
C PHE A 141 10.96 -0.35 -12.27
N SER A 142 11.23 -1.59 -12.68
CA SER A 142 12.52 -1.93 -13.27
C SER A 142 12.76 -1.23 -14.61
N GLY A 143 11.70 -1.03 -15.41
CA GLY A 143 11.76 -0.39 -16.73
C GLY A 143 12.19 1.08 -16.69
N VAL A 144 11.95 1.76 -15.57
CA VAL A 144 12.43 3.15 -15.34
C VAL A 144 13.75 3.22 -14.59
N GLY A 145 14.41 2.07 -14.38
CA GLY A 145 15.79 2.00 -13.92
C GLY A 145 15.99 1.73 -12.42
N TRP A 146 14.97 1.31 -11.68
CA TRP A 146 15.12 0.97 -10.26
C TRP A 146 15.80 -0.39 -10.06
N PRO A 147 17.06 -0.45 -9.56
CA PRO A 147 17.81 -1.70 -9.46
C PRO A 147 17.24 -2.66 -8.40
N GLU A 148 16.57 -2.15 -7.35
CA GLU A 148 15.94 -2.96 -6.32
C GLU A 148 14.72 -3.72 -6.85
N ALA A 149 13.93 -3.10 -7.74
CA ALA A 149 12.81 -3.76 -8.42
C ALA A 149 13.32 -4.86 -9.35
N LEU A 150 14.38 -4.59 -10.10
CA LEU A 150 15.05 -5.58 -10.96
C LEU A 150 15.57 -6.77 -10.15
N ARG A 151 16.25 -6.52 -9.02
CA ARG A 151 16.72 -7.59 -8.11
C ARG A 151 15.57 -8.43 -7.58
N LEU A 152 14.50 -7.79 -7.10
CA LEU A 152 13.30 -8.50 -6.63
C LEU A 152 12.67 -9.38 -7.71
N MET A 153 12.63 -8.91 -8.96
CA MET A 153 12.12 -9.69 -10.08
C MET A 153 12.93 -10.96 -10.32
N PHE A 154 14.26 -10.89 -10.22
CA PHE A 154 15.13 -12.08 -10.32
C PHE A 154 15.03 -13.02 -9.11
N GLU A 155 14.85 -12.48 -7.91
CA GLU A 155 14.69 -13.27 -6.67
C GLU A 155 13.30 -13.94 -6.58
N LEU A 156 12.29 -13.40 -7.29
CA LEU A 156 10.89 -13.77 -7.16
C LEU A 156 10.61 -15.29 -7.32
N PRO A 157 11.19 -16.01 -8.31
CA PRO A 157 10.95 -17.44 -8.46
C PRO A 157 11.39 -18.25 -7.23
N ASP A 158 12.49 -17.86 -6.59
CA ASP A 158 12.98 -18.53 -5.39
C ASP A 158 12.16 -18.14 -4.16
N LEU A 159 11.73 -16.88 -4.06
CA LEU A 159 10.89 -16.38 -2.97
C LEU A 159 9.49 -17.01 -2.98
N LEU A 160 8.96 -17.35 -4.16
CA LEU A 160 7.64 -17.96 -4.34
C LEU A 160 7.62 -19.50 -4.29
N ARG A 161 8.78 -20.17 -4.13
CA ARG A 161 8.85 -21.64 -4.03
C ARG A 161 8.29 -22.20 -2.73
#